data_AF-A0A927A0J9-F1
#
_entry.id   AF-A0A927A0J9-F1
#
_cell.length_a   1.000
_cell.length_b   1.000
_cell.length_c   1.000
_cell.angle_alpha   90.00
_cell.angle_beta   90.00
_cell.angle_gamma   90.00
#
_symmetry.space_group_name_H-M   'P 1'
#
loop_
_entity.id
_entity.type
_entity.pdbx_description
1 polymer ?
#
loop_
_entity_poly.entity_id
_entity_poly.type
_entity_poly.pdbx_seq_one_letter_code
_entity_poly.pdbx_strand_id
1 'polypeptide(L)' 'MIITLLVAWIIFVILWKLVKTTIKTAVTFAAIVVLLYFGFGITPQDILHQVTQFAQTFSQTPAGK' A
#
# COMPACT_ATOMS: atom_id res chain seq x y z
N MET A 1 7.43 -35.21 7.12
CA MET A 1 7.81 -34.14 8.07
C MET A 1 8.87 -33.19 7.51
N ILE A 2 9.86 -33.65 6.71
CA ILE A 2 10.86 -32.76 6.09
C ILE A 2 10.30 -31.87 4.97
N ILE A 3 9.36 -32.39 4.17
CA ILE A 3 8.78 -31.69 3.01
C ILE A 3 7.98 -30.45 3.46
N THR A 4 7.24 -30.56 4.56
CA THR A 4 6.47 -29.46 5.14
C THR A 4 7.36 -28.32 5.65
N LEU A 5 8.52 -28.64 6.23
CA LEU A 5 9.52 -27.65 6.62
C LEU A 5 10.11 -26.91 5.41
N LEU A 6 10.32 -27.62 4.31
CA LEU A 6 10.86 -27.06 3.07
C LEU A 6 9.87 -26.10 2.39
N VAL A 7 8.58 -26.46 2.37
CA VAL A 7 7.51 -25.59 1.86
C VAL A 7 7.34 -24.34 2.73
N ALA A 8 7.31 -24.50 4.05
CA ALA A 8 7.22 -23.38 4.98
C ALA A 8 8.41 -22.40 4.83
N TRP A 9 9.61 -22.95 4.63
CA TRP A 9 10.82 -22.15 4.38
C TRP A 9 10.72 -21.33 3.09
N ILE A 10 10.22 -21.91 2.00
CA ILE A 10 10.03 -21.20 0.73
C ILE A 10 9.05 -20.04 0.90
N ILE A 11 7.92 -20.27 1.55
CA ILE A 11 6.91 -19.24 1.80
C ILE A 11 7.49 -18.13 2.69
N PHE A 12 8.25 -18.48 3.73
CA PHE A 12 8.92 -17.52 4.60
C PHE A 12 9.92 -16.64 3.83
N VAL A 13 10.72 -17.23 2.93
CA VAL A 13 11.67 -16.48 2.10
C VAL A 13 10.94 -15.53 1.14
N ILE A 14 9.83 -15.97 0.54
CA ILE A 14 9.01 -15.13 -0.34
C ILE A 14 8.39 -13.97 0.45
N LEU A 15 7.81 -14.25 1.63
CA LEU A 15 7.28 -13.22 2.54
C LEU A 15 8.37 -12.23 2.94
N TRP A 16 9.56 -12.69 3.30
CA TRP A 16 10.66 -11.82 3.69
C TRP A 16 11.12 -10.90 2.56
N LYS A 17 11.15 -11.41 1.32
CA LYS A 17 11.39 -10.60 0.11
C LYS A 17 10.28 -9.58 -0.10
N LEU A 18 9.03 -10.00 0.04
CA LEU A 18 7.86 -9.14 -0.14
C LEU A 18 7.85 -8.01 0.89
N VAL A 19 8.09 -8.32 2.17
CA VAL A 19 8.19 -7.36 3.27
C VAL A 19 9.27 -6.32 2.99
N LYS A 20 10.47 -6.73 2.56
CA LYS A 20 11.54 -5.77 2.22
C LYS A 20 11.14 -4.83 1.08
N THR A 21 10.45 -5.34 0.06
CA THR A 21 9.93 -4.54 -1.05
C THR A 21 8.84 -3.58 -0.58
N THR A 22 7.89 -4.07 0.21
CA THR A 22 6.79 -3.28 0.77
C THR A 22 7.31 -2.21 1.72
N ILE A 23 8.32 -2.49 2.54
CA ILE A 23 8.92 -1.50 3.45
C ILE A 23 9.53 -0.36 2.66
N LYS A 24 10.31 -0.61 1.59
CA LYS A 24 10.89 0.48 0.79
C LYS A 24 9.81 1.37 0.18
N THR A 25 8.78 0.77 -0.40
CA THR A 25 7.64 1.51 -0.96
C THR A 25 6.89 2.27 0.13
N ALA A 26 6.58 1.63 1.26
CA ALA A 26 5.87 2.22 2.38
C ALA A 26 6.67 3.37 3.03
N VAL A 27 8.00 3.26 3.12
CA VAL A 27 8.87 4.34 3.63
C VAL A 27 8.86 5.53 2.68
N THR A 28 8.92 5.33 1.36
CA THR A 28 8.80 6.42 0.39
C THR A 28 7.43 7.10 0.48
N PHE A 29 6.35 6.32 0.55
CA PHE A 29 5.01 6.86 0.76
C PHE A 29 4.89 7.60 2.09
N ALA A 30 5.40 7.03 3.18
CA ALA A 30 5.40 7.68 4.50
C ALA A 30 6.20 8.97 4.49
N ALA A 31 7.36 9.02 3.83
CA ALA A 31 8.15 10.22 3.68
C ALA A 31 7.37 11.31 2.94
N ILE A 32 6.72 10.98 1.82
CA ILE A 32 5.88 11.93 1.06
C ILE A 32 4.69 12.41 1.91
N VAL A 33 4.00 11.49 2.59
CA VAL A 33 2.84 11.81 3.44
C VAL A 33 3.25 12.69 4.62
N VAL A 34 4.38 12.42 5.26
CA VAL A 34 4.91 13.25 6.36
C VAL A 34 5.33 14.62 5.84
N LEU A 35 5.98 14.68 4.68
CA LEU A 35 6.36 15.96 4.06
C LEU A 35 5.12 16.79 3.69
N LEU A 36 4.07 16.14 3.19
CA LEU A 36 2.80 16.79 2.84
C LEU A 36 2.02 17.20 4.09
N TYR A 37 1.99 16.37 5.13
CA TYR A 37 1.42 16.70 6.43
C TYR A 37 2.11 17.93 7.02
N PHE A 38 3.44 17.98 6.98
CA PHE A 38 4.22 19.09 7.52
C PHE A 38 4.16 20.36 6.64
N GLY A 39 4.09 20.21 5.32
CA GLY A 39 4.11 21.33 4.36
C GLY A 39 2.73 21.91 4.03
N PHE A 40 1.67 21.10 4.09
CA PHE A 40 0.30 21.50 3.74
C PHE A 40 -0.70 21.37 4.91
N GLY A 41 -0.32 20.75 6.03
CA GLY A 41 -1.21 20.55 7.18
C GLY A 41 -2.31 19.49 6.95
N ILE A 42 -2.21 18.71 5.87
CA ILE A 42 -3.24 17.75 5.45
C ILE A 42 -2.98 16.40 6.10
N THR A 43 -3.96 15.90 6.85
CA THR A 43 -3.90 14.62 7.56
C THR A 43 -3.86 13.44 6.58
N PRO A 44 -3.10 12.36 6.86
CA PRO A 44 -3.14 11.14 6.05
C PRO A 44 -4.56 10.59 5.83
N GLN A 45 -5.44 10.80 6.81
CA GLN A 45 -6.85 10.44 6.77
C GLN A 45 -7.61 11.18 5.66
N ASP A 46 -7.35 12.48 5.48
CA ASP A 46 -7.99 13.28 4.44
C ASP A 46 -7.55 12.85 3.04
N ILE A 47 -6.26 12.52 2.87
CA ILE A 47 -5.73 12.00 1.60
C ILE A 47 -6.42 10.69 1.22
N LEU A 48 -6.56 9.77 2.17
CA LEU A 48 -7.25 8.51 1.95
C LEU A 48 -8.73 8.73 1.64
N HIS A 49 -9.42 9.60 2.39
CA HIS A 49 -10.81 9.95 2.12
C HIS A 49 -10.98 10.52 0.70
N GLN A 50 -10.12 11.45 0.30
CA GLN A 50 -10.19 12.07 -1.01
C GLN A 50 -9.85 11.09 -2.13
N VAL A 51 -8.86 10.21 -1.94
CA VAL A 51 -8.54 9.12 -2.88
C VAL A 51 -9.71 8.14 -3.00
N THR A 52 -10.37 7.77 -1.90
CA THR A 52 -11.55 6.88 -1.95
C THR A 52 -12.74 7.53 -2.65
N GLN A 53 -13.02 8.82 -2.40
CA GLN A 53 -14.05 9.56 -3.12
C GLN A 53 -13.74 9.67 -4.63
N PHE A 54 -12.47 9.90 -4.96
CA PHE A 54 -12.02 9.92 -6.34
C PHE A 54 -12.19 8.55 -6.99
N ALA A 55 -11.71 7.48 -6.36
CA ALA A 55 -11.87 6.10 -6.84
C ALA A 55 -13.35 5.71 -7.00
N GLN A 56 -14.23 6.13 -6.10
CA GLN A 56 -15.68 5.94 -6.21
C GLN A 56 -16.25 6.72 -7.39
N THR A 57 -15.85 7.98 -7.60
CA THR A 57 -16.27 8.79 -8.74
C THR A 57 -15.83 8.17 -10.07
N PHE A 58 -14.61 7.63 -10.13
CA PHE A 58 -14.10 6.89 -11.28
C PHE A 58 -14.84 5.58 -11.50
N SER A 59 -15.15 4.84 -10.42
CA SER A 59 -15.97 3.61 -10.50
C SER A 59 -17.42 3.87 -10.87
N GLN A 60 -17.92 5.07 -10.60
CA GLN A 60 -19.25 5.54 -11.01
C GLN A 60 -19.26 6.22 -12.37
N THR A 61 -18.14 6.25 -13.11
CA THR A 61 -18.22 6.49 -14.56
C THR A 61 -19.01 5.32 -15.14
N PRO A 62 -20.26 5.53 -15.60
CA PRO A 62 -21.02 4.46 -16.22
C PRO A 62 -20.19 4.00 -17.40
N ALA A 63 -19.93 2.69 -17.48
CA ALA A 63 -19.51 2.07 -18.72
C ALA A 63 -20.45 2.61 -19.81
N GLY A 64 -19.89 3.45 -20.68
CA GLY A 64 -20.63 4.12 -21.74
C GLY A 64 -21.37 3.09 -22.57
N LYS A 65 -22.61 3.41 -22.88
CA LYS A 65 -23.40 2.78 -23.93
C LYS A 65 -22.65 2.80 -25.27
#